data_AF-A0A9N9GVM3-F1
#
_entry.id   AF-A0A9N9GVM3-F1
#
_cell.length_a   1.000
_cell.length_b   1.000
_cell.length_c   1.000
_cell.angle_alpha   90.00
_cell.angle_beta   90.00
_cell.angle_gamma   90.00
#
_symmetry.space_group_name_H-M   'P 1'
#
loop_
_entity.id
_entity.type
_entity.pdbx_description
1 polymer ?
#
loop_
_entity_poly.entity_id
_entity_poly.type
_entity_poly.pdbx_seq_one_letter_code
_entity_poly.pdbx_strand_id
1 'polypeptide(L)' 'KGVQKVIVKKNLTHNMYENCLKSRKECMITMHRLGSKDHIIRLLRSSKIGISPLDTKRWILSDGITTLAFGDW' A
#
# COMPACT_ATOMS: atom_id res chain seq x y z
N LYS A 1 5.12 -3.90 3.53
CA LYS A 1 4.27 -4.29 2.37
C LYS A 1 5.15 -4.79 1.23
N GLY A 2 4.76 -5.84 0.52
CA GLY A 2 5.60 -6.49 -0.50
C GLY A 2 5.63 -5.81 -1.87
N VAL A 3 5.70 -4.47 -1.91
CA VAL A 3 5.79 -3.68 -3.15
C VAL A 3 7.26 -3.52 -3.54
N GLN A 4 7.59 -3.63 -4.83
CA GLN A 4 8.94 -3.52 -5.36
C GLN A 4 9.52 -2.12 -5.14
N LYS A 5 10.77 -2.05 -4.68
CA LYS A 5 11.49 -0.80 -4.40
C LYS A 5 11.52 0.19 -5.58
N VAL A 6 11.67 -0.31 -6.81
CA VAL A 6 11.68 0.54 -8.02
C VAL A 6 10.34 1.23 -8.24
N ILE A 7 9.23 0.52 -7.99
CA ILE A 7 7.88 1.08 -8.10
C ILE A 7 7.63 2.07 -6.97
N VAL A 8 8.10 1.78 -5.75
CA VAL A 8 8.04 2.72 -4.62
C VAL A 8 8.71 4.05 -5.00
N LYS A 9 9.93 4.01 -5.55
CA LYS A 9 10.67 5.23 -5.89
C LYS A 9 10.12 5.99 -7.09
N LYS A 10 9.56 5.29 -8.09
CA LYS A 10 9.10 5.93 -9.33
C LYS A 10 7.66 6.41 -9.26
N ASN A 11 6.78 5.64 -8.61
CA ASN A 11 5.34 5.84 -8.73
C ASN A 11 4.71 6.35 -7.44
N LEU A 12 5.22 6.00 -6.25
CA LEU A 12 4.61 6.50 -5.01
C LEU A 12 5.11 7.92 -4.75
N THR A 13 4.17 8.85 -4.79
CA THR A 13 4.41 10.26 -4.49
C THR A 13 3.63 10.69 -3.24
N HIS A 14 4.03 11.81 -2.64
CA HIS A 14 3.29 12.40 -1.52
C HIS A 14 1.84 12.74 -1.90
N ASN A 15 1.60 13.23 -3.12
CA ASN A 15 0.26 13.53 -3.61
C ASN A 15 -0.64 12.29 -3.65
N MET A 16 -0.10 11.12 -3.99
CA MET A 16 -0.87 9.87 -3.92
C MET A 16 -1.24 9.50 -2.49
N TYR A 17 -0.36 9.79 -1.53
CA TYR A 17 -0.66 9.61 -0.11
C TYR A 17 -1.78 10.55 0.36
N GLU A 18 -1.69 11.84 0.05
CA GLU A 18 -2.75 12.80 0.38
C GLU A 18 -4.09 12.42 -0.25
N ASN A 19 -4.10 12.04 -1.52
CA ASN A 19 -5.31 11.64 -2.23
C ASN A 19 -5.91 10.38 -1.61
N CYS A 20 -5.08 9.40 -1.24
CA CYS A 20 -5.51 8.19 -0.53
C CYS A 20 -6.19 8.55 0.81
N LEU A 21 -5.60 9.48 1.57
CA LEU A 21 -6.13 9.92 2.86
C LEU A 21 -7.47 10.67 2.71
N LYS A 22 -7.53 11.65 1.80
CA LYS A 22 -8.72 12.47 1.54
C LYS A 22 -9.87 11.64 0.96
N SER A 23 -9.58 10.73 0.04
CA SER A 23 -10.59 9.87 -0.59
C SER A 23 -11.02 8.68 0.28
N ARG A 24 -10.27 8.38 1.34
CA ARG A 24 -10.43 7.17 2.17
C ARG A 24 -10.45 5.87 1.35
N LYS A 25 -9.73 5.86 0.22
CA LYS A 25 -9.62 4.69 -0.67
C LYS A 25 -8.19 4.21 -0.73
N GLU A 26 -8.03 2.89 -0.73
CA GLU A 26 -6.74 2.26 -0.91
C GLU A 26 -6.20 2.45 -2.33
N CYS A 27 -4.89 2.66 -2.44
CA CYS A 27 -4.21 2.73 -3.71
C CYS A 27 -3.61 1.36 -4.04
N MET A 28 -4.12 0.72 -5.09
CA MET A 28 -3.59 -0.54 -5.62
C MET A 28 -2.47 -0.28 -6.61
N ILE A 29 -1.39 -1.05 -6.48
CA ILE A 29 -0.22 -0.96 -7.34
C ILE A 29 0.00 -2.28 -8.04
N THR A 30 0.02 -2.24 -9.36
CA THR A 30 0.41 -3.36 -10.21
C THR A 30 1.91 -3.31 -10.47
N MET A 31 2.56 -4.46 -10.37
CA MET A 31 3.99 -4.63 -10.60
C MET A 31 4.23 -5.82 -11.52
N HIS A 32 5.28 -5.74 -12.31
CA HIS A 32 5.73 -6.82 -13.16
C HIS A 32 7.14 -7.27 -12.74
N ARG A 33 7.41 -8.57 -12.82
CA ARG A 33 8.76 -9.12 -12.70
C ARG A 33 8.92 -10.31 -13.60
N LEU A 34 10.14 -10.54 -14.07
CA LEU A 34 10.50 -11.82 -14.63
C LEU A 34 10.66 -12.83 -13.49
N GLY A 35 10.15 -14.04 -13.69
CA GLY A 35 10.35 -15.17 -12.80
C GLY A 35 10.57 -16.44 -13.60
N SER A 36 11.44 -17.31 -13.09
CA SER A 36 11.66 -18.64 -13.66
C SER A 36 10.99 -19.68 -12.77
N LYS A 37 10.29 -20.62 -13.39
CA LYS A 37 9.80 -21.84 -12.74
C LYS A 37 9.95 -22.98 -13.74
N ASP A 38 10.55 -24.09 -13.31
CA ASP A 38 10.81 -25.27 -14.15
C ASP A 38 11.62 -24.91 -15.41
N HIS A 39 12.61 -24.02 -15.26
CA HIS A 39 13.43 -23.44 -16.35
C HIS A 39 12.65 -22.62 -17.40
N ILE A 40 11.37 -22.34 -17.17
CA ILE A 40 10.55 -21.50 -18.05
C ILE A 40 10.47 -20.09 -17.46
N ILE A 41 10.99 -19.11 -18.21
CA ILE A 41 10.91 -17.69 -17.86
C ILE A 41 9.53 -17.16 -18.23
N ARG A 42 8.88 -16.48 -17.29
CA ARG A 42 7.56 -15.87 -17.47
C ARG A 42 7.55 -14.45 -16.92
N LEU A 43 6.71 -13.61 -17.52
CA LEU A 43 6.34 -12.32 -16.95
C LEU A 43 5.26 -12.53 -15.88
N LEU A 44 5.58 -12.21 -14.63
CA LEU A 44 4.68 -12.31 -13.49
C LEU A 44 4.09 -10.94 -13.18
N ARG A 45 2.76 -10.87 -13.14
CA ARG A 45 2.01 -9.69 -12.69
C ARG A 45 1.57 -9.88 -11.25
N SER A 46 1.68 -8.85 -10.43
CA SER A 46 1.16 -8.87 -9.05
C SER A 46 0.54 -7.52 -8.72
N SER A 47 -0.65 -7.54 -8.12
CA SER A 47 -1.34 -6.35 -7.62
C SER A 47 -1.33 -6.37 -6.10
N LYS A 48 -0.87 -5.29 -5.46
CA LYS A 48 -0.81 -5.16 -4.01
C LYS A 48 -1.25 -3.77 -3.58
N ILE A 49 -1.79 -3.66 -2.37
CA ILE A 49 -2.05 -2.36 -1.72
C ILE A 49 -0.70 -1.65 -1.55
N GLY A 50 -0.55 -0.50 -2.19
CA GLY A 50 0.58 0.40 -2.00
C GLY A 50 0.36 1.28 -0.78
N ILE A 51 -0.61 2.17 -0.88
CA ILE A 51 -0.98 3.12 0.17
C ILE A 51 -2.38 2.75 0.68
N SER A 52 -2.55 2.75 2.00
CA SER A 52 -3.86 2.55 2.64
C SER A 52 -4.08 3.73 3.58
N PRO A 53 -5.30 4.29 3.64
CA PRO A 53 -5.60 5.40 4.54
C PRO A 53 -5.82 4.94 5.98
N LEU A 54 -6.01 3.63 6.21
CA LEU A 54 -6.21 3.04 7.52
C LEU A 54 -4.89 2.44 8.04
N ASP A 55 -4.48 2.88 9.22
CA ASP A 55 -3.49 2.17 10.02
C ASP A 55 -4.22 1.14 10.88
N THR A 56 -4.11 -0.13 10.52
CA THR A 56 -4.79 -1.22 11.23
C THR A 56 -4.28 -1.43 12.67
N LYS A 57 -3.21 -0.74 13.08
CA LYS A 57 -2.68 -0.79 14.46
C LYS A 57 -3.21 0.33 15.35
N ARG A 58 -4.02 1.24 14.81
CA ARG A 58 -4.53 2.40 15.53
C ARG A 58 -6.05 2.51 15.35
N TRP A 59 -6.75 2.77 16.45
CA TRP A 59 -8.16 3.13 16.39
C TRP A 59 -8.29 4.64 16.21
N ILE A 60 -8.86 5.08 15.09
CA ILE A 60 -9.11 6.50 14.81
C ILE A 60 -10.45 6.86 15.46
N LEU A 61 -10.45 7.85 16.36
CA LEU A 61 -11.66 8.34 17.01
C LEU A 61 -12.58 9.06 16.01
N SER A 62 -13.80 9.38 16.44
CA SER A 62 -14.81 10.03 15.60
C SER A 62 -14.39 11.39 15.05
N ASP A 63 -13.40 12.05 15.67
CA ASP A 63 -12.81 13.30 15.21
C ASP A 63 -11.92 13.11 13.95
N GLY A 64 -11.57 11.87 13.60
CA GLY A 64 -10.75 11.55 12.44
C GLY A 64 -9.26 11.90 12.57
N ILE A 65 -8.83 12.39 13.74
CA ILE A 65 -7.48 12.91 13.99
C ILE A 65 -6.83 12.16 15.15
N THR A 66 -7.56 11.99 16.25
CA THR A 66 -7.03 11.35 17.44
C THR A 66 -6.99 9.84 17.26
N THR A 67 -5.83 9.24 17.54
CA THR A 67 -5.64 7.79 17.42
C THR A 67 -5.26 7.16 18.75
N LEU A 68 -5.91 6.04 19.10
CA LEU A 68 -5.51 5.17 20.20
C LEU A 68 -4.68 4.01 19.65
N ALA A 69 -3.67 3.53 20.38
CA ALA A 69 -2.97 2.32 19.98
C ALA A 69 -3.86 1.10 20.21
N PHE A 70 -3.63 0.04 19.45
CA PHE A 70 -4.32 -1.23 19.67
C PHE A 70 -4.02 -1.77 21.08
N GLY A 71 -5.07 -1.99 21.89
CA GLY A 71 -4.96 -2.47 23.27
C GLY A 71 -4.93 -1.37 24.33
N ASP A 72 -4.93 -0.09 23.93
CA ASP A 72 -5.16 1.03 24.85
C ASP A 72 -6.68 1.17 25.10
N TRP A 73 -7.22 0.34 25.99
CA TRP A 73 -8.57 0.47 26.55
C TRP A 73 -8.56 0.29 28.06
#